data_AF-A0A356TBB0-F1
#
_entry.id   AF-A0A356TBB0-F1
#
_cell.length_a   1.000
_cell.length_b   1.000
_cell.length_c   1.000
_cell.angle_alpha   90.00
_cell.angle_beta   90.00
_cell.angle_gamma   90.00
#
_symmetry.space_group_name_H-M   'P 1'
#
loop_
_entity.id
_entity.type
_entity.pdbx_description
1 polymer ?
#
loop_
_entity_poly.entity_id
_entity_poly.type
_entity_poly.pdbx_seq_one_letter_code
_entity_poly.pdbx_strand_id
1 'polypeptide(L)'
;MRWAAPTAALVLIVASVASANATAPGSRGAARVMDVLGQVRENLEVTRYSHQRRVREHRGQYFFDCSGMVQWVLSQASRRSMVDLREGQRPLAIHFVWRIQRAPTDRFRGGWRRIERIGDVRPGDVFAWRRPEGFRSRNTGHVGFVIAPPRRLDRQLERGPVYLLRLADASRYVHQDDTRPWPGPGGFGMGTMAFLADEADRPVGYAWAGLHSRGFRETEIVFGRPGP
;
A
#
# COMPACT_ATOMS: atom_id res chain seq x y z
N MET A 1 0.75 58.12 -39.60
CA MET A 1 1.69 57.01 -39.27
C MET A 1 1.11 56.24 -38.10
N ARG A 2 0.85 54.95 -38.27
CA ARG A 2 0.18 54.08 -37.29
C ARG A 2 1.20 53.50 -36.31
N TRP A 3 0.82 53.44 -35.04
CA TRP A 3 1.58 52.91 -33.91
C TRP A 3 1.66 51.37 -33.95
N ALA A 4 2.76 50.79 -33.46
CA ALA A 4 2.82 49.38 -33.04
C ALA A 4 3.58 49.29 -31.71
N ALA A 5 2.87 48.91 -30.65
CA ALA A 5 3.44 48.56 -29.35
C ALA A 5 3.83 47.06 -29.34
N PRO A 6 4.85 46.66 -28.57
CA PRO A 6 5.30 45.27 -28.52
C PRO A 6 4.31 44.42 -27.72
N THR A 7 3.89 43.29 -28.29
CA THR A 7 3.10 42.26 -27.65
C THR A 7 3.97 41.50 -26.65
N ALA A 8 3.72 41.70 -25.35
CA ALA A 8 4.27 40.86 -24.29
C ALA A 8 3.61 39.48 -24.35
N ALA A 9 4.39 38.44 -24.63
CA ALA A 9 3.94 37.05 -24.55
C ALA A 9 3.80 36.64 -23.07
N LEU A 10 2.57 36.40 -22.65
CA LEU A 10 2.27 35.90 -21.30
C LEU A 10 2.61 34.40 -21.25
N VAL A 11 3.72 34.04 -20.61
CA VAL A 11 4.04 32.64 -20.30
C VAL A 11 3.18 32.22 -19.10
N LEU A 12 2.10 31.49 -19.38
CA LEU A 12 1.30 30.82 -18.35
C LEU A 12 2.08 29.62 -17.81
N ILE A 13 2.71 29.81 -16.65
CA ILE A 13 3.21 28.69 -15.83
C ILE A 13 1.97 27.99 -15.26
N VAL A 14 1.51 26.93 -15.92
CA VAL A 14 0.49 26.04 -15.36
C VAL A 14 1.20 25.16 -14.32
N ALA A 15 1.23 25.62 -13.07
CA ALA A 15 1.58 24.76 -11.96
C ALA A 15 0.54 23.64 -11.88
N SER A 16 0.98 22.40 -12.09
CA SER A 16 0.16 21.20 -11.88
C SER A 16 -0.38 21.23 -10.44
N VAL A 17 -1.68 21.43 -10.30
CA VAL A 17 -2.37 21.30 -9.02
C VAL A 17 -2.44 19.81 -8.72
N ALA A 18 -1.34 19.24 -8.20
CA ALA A 18 -1.40 17.96 -7.54
C ALA A 18 -2.45 18.08 -6.43
N SER A 19 -3.60 17.42 -6.63
CA SER A 19 -4.79 17.63 -5.83
C SER A 19 -4.50 17.43 -4.34
N ALA A 20 -4.75 18.45 -3.53
CA ALA A 20 -4.71 18.38 -2.07
C ALA A 20 -5.56 17.24 -1.47
N ASN A 21 -6.46 16.64 -2.28
CA ASN A 21 -7.30 15.49 -1.93
C ASN A 21 -6.59 14.11 -1.93
N ALA A 22 -5.37 14.00 -2.45
CA ALA A 22 -4.66 12.72 -2.49
C ALA A 22 -4.03 12.35 -1.13
N THR A 23 -3.74 13.35 -0.29
CA THR A 23 -3.09 13.19 1.02
C THR A 23 -3.99 12.62 2.10
N ALA A 24 -5.31 12.72 1.93
CA ALA A 24 -6.28 12.21 2.89
C ALA A 24 -6.73 10.77 2.56
N PRO A 25 -7.12 9.97 3.57
CA PRO A 25 -7.74 8.67 3.34
C PRO A 25 -8.98 8.77 2.44
N GLY A 26 -9.15 7.80 1.55
CA GLY A 26 -10.21 7.83 0.55
C GLY A 26 -11.60 7.35 1.02
N SER A 27 -11.74 6.94 2.29
CA SER A 27 -12.98 6.45 2.90
C SER A 27 -12.87 6.50 4.44
N ARG A 28 -14.00 6.35 5.14
CA ARG A 28 -13.99 6.22 6.62
C ARG A 28 -13.26 4.95 7.10
N GLY A 29 -13.37 3.85 6.35
CA GLY A 29 -12.64 2.62 6.65
C GLY A 29 -11.13 2.81 6.55
N ALA A 30 -10.67 3.47 5.47
CA ALA A 30 -9.26 3.80 5.28
C ALA A 30 -8.76 4.80 6.34
N ALA A 31 -9.58 5.77 6.75
CA ALA A 31 -9.23 6.69 7.84
C ALA A 31 -9.01 5.93 9.16
N ARG A 32 -9.93 5.04 9.54
CA ARG A 32 -9.76 4.20 10.74
C ARG A 32 -8.57 3.25 10.65
N VAL A 33 -8.20 2.79 9.45
CA VAL A 33 -6.95 2.03 9.25
C VAL A 33 -5.76 2.90 9.64
N MET A 34 -5.72 4.16 9.18
CA MET A 34 -4.63 5.08 9.53
C MET A 34 -4.60 5.37 11.03
N ASP A 35 -5.75 5.52 11.69
CA ASP A 35 -5.83 5.71 13.15
C ASP A 35 -5.23 4.52 13.90
N VAL A 36 -5.62 3.30 13.53
CA VAL A 36 -5.10 2.06 14.14
C VAL A 36 -3.59 1.92 13.92
N LEU A 37 -3.10 2.20 12.71
CA LEU A 37 -1.67 2.16 12.42
C LEU A 37 -0.89 3.23 13.20
N GLY A 38 -1.48 4.41 13.39
CA GLY A 38 -0.94 5.48 14.23
C GLY A 38 -0.78 5.03 15.67
N GLN A 39 -1.82 4.42 16.25
CA GLN A 39 -1.80 3.85 17.60
C GLN A 39 -0.74 2.76 17.74
N VAL A 40 -0.64 1.84 16.77
CA VAL A 40 0.42 0.81 16.78
C VAL A 40 1.79 1.46 16.82
N ARG A 41 2.04 2.46 15.96
CA ARG A 41 3.33 3.15 15.88
C ARG A 41 3.68 3.87 17.19
N GLU A 42 2.72 4.58 17.77
CA GLU A 42 2.93 5.39 18.98
C GLU A 42 3.17 4.54 20.23
N ASN A 43 2.62 3.33 20.24
CA ASN A 43 2.70 2.40 21.36
C ASN A 43 3.66 1.23 21.09
N LEU A 44 4.46 1.27 20.02
CA LEU A 44 5.31 0.15 19.64
C LEU A 44 6.57 0.07 20.52
N GLU A 45 6.63 -0.95 21.37
CA GLU A 45 7.82 -1.28 22.17
C GLU A 45 8.59 -2.46 21.56
N VAL A 46 7.87 -3.51 21.15
CA VAL A 46 8.47 -4.73 20.59
C VAL A 46 7.64 -5.29 19.46
N THR A 47 8.27 -5.56 18.33
CA THR A 47 7.69 -6.32 17.23
C THR A 47 8.57 -7.49 16.78
N ARG A 48 7.94 -8.48 16.16
CA ARG A 48 8.58 -9.66 15.59
C ARG A 48 7.70 -10.20 14.46
N TYR A 49 8.35 -10.67 13.40
CA TYR A 49 7.64 -11.42 12.36
C TYR A 49 7.24 -12.80 12.91
N SER A 50 5.93 -13.08 12.95
CA SER A 50 5.42 -14.33 13.54
C SER A 50 4.13 -14.81 12.87
N HIS A 51 4.11 -16.08 12.46
CA HIS A 51 2.89 -16.73 11.96
C HIS A 51 1.81 -16.89 13.03
N GLN A 52 2.21 -16.96 14.31
CA GLN A 52 1.29 -16.89 15.43
C GLN A 52 1.09 -15.44 15.84
N ARG A 53 -0.13 -14.93 15.65
CA ARG A 53 -0.46 -13.55 16.02
C ARG A 53 -0.53 -13.43 17.54
N ARG A 54 0.26 -12.53 18.13
CA ARG A 54 0.20 -12.15 19.55
C ARG A 54 0.28 -10.64 19.66
N VAL A 55 -0.80 -10.04 20.11
CA VAL A 55 -0.91 -8.59 20.32
C VAL A 55 -1.20 -8.34 21.78
N ARG A 56 -0.39 -7.50 22.42
CA ARG A 56 -0.61 -7.00 23.79
C ARG A 56 -0.41 -5.50 23.76
N GLU A 57 -1.48 -4.79 23.40
CA GLU A 57 -1.47 -3.33 23.23
C GLU A 57 -0.96 -2.64 24.49
N HIS A 58 -1.47 -2.98 25.69
CA HIS A 58 -1.00 -2.41 26.95
C HIS A 58 0.51 -2.62 27.28
N ARG A 59 1.24 -3.45 26.51
CA ARG A 59 2.69 -3.65 26.65
C ARG A 59 3.48 -3.23 25.40
N GLY A 60 2.81 -2.63 24.41
CA GLY A 60 3.41 -2.31 23.13
C GLY A 60 3.95 -3.50 22.34
N GLN A 61 3.38 -4.71 22.53
CA GLN A 61 3.88 -5.92 21.87
C GLN A 61 3.00 -6.31 20.68
N TYR A 62 3.63 -6.38 19.51
CA TYR A 62 2.95 -6.56 18.23
C TYR A 62 3.66 -7.64 17.39
N PHE A 63 3.23 -8.90 17.55
CA PHE A 63 3.80 -10.04 16.82
C PHE A 63 2.81 -10.55 15.77
N PHE A 64 3.14 -10.38 14.50
CA PHE A 64 2.31 -10.83 13.39
C PHE A 64 3.14 -11.06 12.13
N ASP A 65 2.58 -11.81 11.18
CA ASP A 65 2.98 -11.78 9.79
C ASP A 65 2.10 -10.81 9.01
N CYS A 66 2.38 -10.62 7.72
CA CYS A 66 1.68 -9.66 6.87
C CYS A 66 0.16 -9.82 6.91
N SER A 67 -0.34 -11.06 6.76
CA SER A 67 -1.79 -11.33 6.72
C SER A 67 -2.44 -11.20 8.10
N GLY A 68 -1.74 -11.63 9.15
CA GLY A 68 -2.21 -11.49 10.53
C GLY A 68 -2.30 -10.03 10.99
N MET A 69 -1.37 -9.18 10.54
CA MET A 69 -1.42 -7.74 10.78
C MET A 69 -2.63 -7.12 10.09
N VAL A 70 -2.78 -7.34 8.78
CA VAL A 70 -3.89 -6.75 8.01
C VAL A 70 -5.24 -7.23 8.53
N GLN A 71 -5.38 -8.50 8.89
CA GLN A 71 -6.58 -9.03 9.56
C GLN A 71 -6.88 -8.28 10.86
N TRP A 72 -5.87 -8.09 11.72
CA TRP A 72 -6.06 -7.43 13.01
C TRP A 72 -6.48 -5.96 12.83
N VAL A 73 -5.76 -5.21 11.99
CA VAL A 73 -6.08 -3.80 11.71
C VAL A 73 -7.48 -3.65 11.12
N LEU A 74 -7.83 -4.43 10.10
CA LEU A 74 -9.16 -4.36 9.47
C LEU A 74 -10.28 -4.81 10.40
N SER A 75 -10.03 -5.73 11.34
CA SER A 75 -11.05 -6.12 12.34
C SER A 75 -11.46 -4.97 13.27
N GLN A 76 -10.57 -3.98 13.44
CA GLN A 76 -10.82 -2.76 14.22
C GLN A 76 -11.35 -1.63 13.32
N ALA A 77 -10.76 -1.47 12.13
CA ALA A 77 -11.04 -0.32 11.25
C ALA A 77 -12.24 -0.52 10.30
N SER A 78 -12.47 -1.73 9.80
CA SER A 78 -13.52 -2.05 8.84
C SER A 78 -13.91 -3.52 8.90
N ARG A 79 -14.81 -3.86 9.83
CA ARG A 79 -15.34 -5.22 9.99
C ARG A 79 -15.99 -5.74 8.71
N ARG A 80 -16.62 -4.87 7.92
CA ARG A 80 -17.22 -5.24 6.62
C ARG A 80 -16.18 -5.73 5.62
N SER A 81 -14.97 -5.17 5.63
CA SER A 81 -13.87 -5.63 4.78
C SER A 81 -13.35 -7.01 5.20
N MET A 82 -13.70 -7.48 6.40
CA MET A 82 -13.35 -8.79 6.93
C MET A 82 -14.38 -9.90 6.66
N VAL A 83 -15.60 -9.53 6.26
CA VAL A 83 -16.66 -10.50 5.95
C VAL A 83 -16.27 -11.32 4.72
N ASP A 84 -16.38 -12.65 4.85
CA ASP A 84 -16.09 -13.66 3.82
C ASP A 84 -14.67 -13.64 3.25
N LEU A 85 -13.71 -12.98 3.92
CA LEU A 85 -12.31 -13.03 3.50
C LEU A 85 -11.75 -14.45 3.63
N ARG A 86 -12.16 -15.14 4.71
CA ARG A 86 -11.99 -16.58 4.92
C ARG A 86 -12.81 -16.99 6.15
N GLU A 87 -14.01 -17.52 5.95
CA GLU A 87 -14.91 -17.85 7.04
C GLU A 87 -14.26 -18.82 8.06
N GLY A 88 -14.29 -18.44 9.35
CA GLY A 88 -13.75 -19.26 10.45
C GLY A 88 -12.23 -19.48 10.45
N GLN A 89 -11.46 -18.88 9.53
CA GLN A 89 -10.04 -19.19 9.35
C GLN A 89 -9.17 -17.94 9.17
N ARG A 90 -7.87 -18.06 9.48
CA ARG A 90 -6.89 -17.00 9.23
C ARG A 90 -6.77 -16.73 7.72
N PRO A 91 -6.93 -15.48 7.23
CA PRO A 91 -6.70 -15.15 5.84
C PRO A 91 -5.21 -15.18 5.50
N LEU A 92 -4.92 -15.39 4.22
CA LEU A 92 -3.60 -15.37 3.61
C LEU A 92 -3.56 -14.19 2.63
N ALA A 93 -2.37 -13.74 2.22
CA ALA A 93 -2.22 -12.64 1.27
C ALA A 93 -3.06 -12.86 0.00
N ILE A 94 -3.07 -14.08 -0.53
CA ILE A 94 -3.86 -14.48 -1.70
C ILE A 94 -5.37 -14.27 -1.54
N HIS A 95 -5.92 -14.39 -0.32
CA HIS A 95 -7.35 -14.16 -0.07
C HIS A 95 -7.71 -12.67 -0.21
N PHE A 96 -6.81 -11.78 0.22
CA PHE A 96 -6.98 -10.33 -0.02
C PHE A 96 -6.92 -10.02 -1.51
N VAL A 97 -6.00 -10.64 -2.24
CA VAL A 97 -5.92 -10.51 -3.70
C VAL A 97 -7.26 -10.87 -4.35
N TRP A 98 -7.78 -12.08 -4.09
CA TRP A 98 -9.06 -12.51 -4.67
C TRP A 98 -10.23 -11.63 -4.27
N ARG A 99 -10.28 -11.18 -3.01
CA ARG A 99 -11.37 -10.34 -2.52
C ARG A 99 -11.38 -8.97 -3.20
N ILE A 100 -10.21 -8.34 -3.32
CA ILE A 100 -10.05 -7.02 -3.94
C ILE A 100 -10.31 -7.11 -5.45
N GLN A 101 -9.85 -8.18 -6.12
CA GLN A 101 -10.08 -8.38 -7.57
C GLN A 101 -11.56 -8.40 -7.94
N ARG A 102 -12.39 -9.03 -7.10
CA ARG A 102 -13.85 -9.16 -7.30
C ARG A 102 -14.63 -7.91 -6.87
N ALA A 103 -13.98 -6.95 -6.21
CA ALA A 103 -14.60 -5.71 -5.80
C ALA A 103 -14.81 -4.80 -7.02
N PRO A 104 -15.95 -4.08 -7.10
CA PRO A 104 -16.17 -3.08 -8.13
C PRO A 104 -15.24 -1.87 -7.92
N THR A 105 -15.05 -1.08 -8.96
CA THR A 105 -14.11 0.05 -8.99
C THR A 105 -14.78 1.40 -8.74
N ASP A 106 -16.08 1.48 -8.98
CA ASP A 106 -16.92 2.67 -8.88
C ASP A 106 -17.57 2.82 -7.49
N ARG A 107 -17.93 1.71 -6.84
CA ARG A 107 -18.65 1.67 -5.56
C ARG A 107 -18.06 0.69 -4.55
N PHE A 108 -18.47 0.78 -3.29
CA PHE A 108 -18.15 -0.24 -2.29
C PHE A 108 -19.11 -1.41 -2.40
N ARG A 109 -18.58 -2.64 -2.41
CA ARG A 109 -19.36 -3.88 -2.30
C ARG A 109 -18.63 -4.86 -1.39
N GLY A 110 -19.33 -5.41 -0.40
CA GLY A 110 -18.72 -6.35 0.54
C GLY A 110 -17.52 -5.77 1.29
N GLY A 111 -17.59 -4.48 1.63
CA GLY A 111 -16.52 -3.77 2.35
C GLY A 111 -15.31 -3.38 1.50
N TRP A 112 -15.35 -3.53 0.18
CA TRP A 112 -14.22 -3.20 -0.68
C TRP A 112 -14.63 -2.39 -1.90
N ARG A 113 -13.73 -1.49 -2.33
CA ARG A 113 -13.71 -0.93 -3.67
C ARG A 113 -12.31 -1.15 -4.24
N ARG A 114 -12.22 -1.72 -5.44
CA ARG A 114 -10.95 -1.95 -6.13
C ARG A 114 -10.40 -0.63 -6.68
N ILE A 115 -9.10 -0.45 -6.61
CA ILE A 115 -8.38 0.68 -7.19
C ILE A 115 -7.58 0.14 -8.38
N GLU A 116 -7.85 0.63 -9.58
CA GLU A 116 -7.22 0.12 -10.80
C GLU A 116 -5.87 0.76 -11.07
N ARG A 117 -5.79 2.08 -10.86
CA ARG A 117 -4.59 2.87 -11.16
C ARG A 117 -3.83 3.14 -9.89
N ILE A 118 -2.52 2.90 -9.92
CA ILE A 118 -1.67 3.11 -8.75
C ILE A 118 -1.65 4.58 -8.30
N GLY A 119 -1.84 5.53 -9.22
CA GLY A 119 -1.96 6.96 -8.91
C GLY A 119 -3.20 7.33 -8.07
N ASP A 120 -4.24 6.50 -8.04
CA ASP A 120 -5.48 6.75 -7.30
C ASP A 120 -5.46 6.20 -5.85
N VAL A 121 -4.36 5.53 -5.51
CA VAL A 121 -4.11 4.98 -4.18
C VAL A 121 -3.95 6.12 -3.18
N ARG A 122 -4.50 5.92 -1.98
CA ARG A 122 -4.51 6.90 -0.88
C ARG A 122 -4.12 6.23 0.43
N PRO A 123 -3.75 7.02 1.47
CA PRO A 123 -3.51 6.48 2.80
C PRO A 123 -4.68 5.63 3.32
N GLY A 124 -4.35 4.51 3.95
CA GLY A 124 -5.28 3.53 4.49
C GLY A 124 -5.78 2.49 3.47
N ASP A 125 -5.42 2.62 2.19
CA ASP A 125 -5.70 1.59 1.20
C ASP A 125 -4.82 0.35 1.43
N VAL A 126 -5.33 -0.82 1.06
CA VAL A 126 -4.63 -2.10 1.16
C VAL A 126 -3.97 -2.43 -0.15
N PHE A 127 -2.71 -2.84 -0.10
CA PHE A 127 -2.05 -3.50 -1.23
C PHE A 127 -1.97 -5.00 -0.96
N ALA A 128 -2.08 -5.81 -2.02
CA ALA A 128 -1.86 -7.24 -1.95
C ALA A 128 -1.29 -7.76 -3.27
N TRP A 129 -0.43 -8.78 -3.21
CA TRP A 129 -0.02 -9.50 -4.40
C TRP A 129 0.16 -10.98 -4.13
N ARG A 130 0.11 -11.77 -5.20
CA ARG A 130 0.36 -13.21 -5.16
C ARG A 130 1.86 -13.47 -5.08
N ARG A 131 2.27 -14.61 -4.53
CA ARG A 131 3.66 -15.04 -4.67
C ARG A 131 4.04 -15.05 -6.17
N PRO A 132 5.14 -14.40 -6.58
CA PRO A 132 5.62 -14.49 -7.96
C PRO A 132 5.89 -15.94 -8.37
N GLU A 133 5.76 -16.23 -9.66
CA GLU A 133 6.11 -17.55 -10.19
C GLU A 133 7.61 -17.84 -9.98
N GLY A 134 7.97 -19.11 -9.78
CA GLY A 134 9.36 -19.52 -9.53
C GLY A 134 9.98 -19.06 -8.20
N PHE A 135 9.25 -18.35 -7.33
CA PHE A 135 9.80 -17.87 -6.07
C PHE A 135 10.00 -19.01 -5.05
N ARG A 136 11.22 -19.14 -4.50
CA ARG A 136 11.64 -20.28 -3.66
C ARG A 136 10.87 -20.45 -2.33
N SER A 137 10.14 -19.43 -1.88
CA SER A 137 9.38 -19.45 -0.61
C SER A 137 8.01 -20.11 -0.76
N ARG A 138 7.52 -20.75 0.31
CA ARG A 138 6.16 -21.31 0.40
C ARG A 138 5.10 -20.27 0.82
N ASN A 139 5.43 -18.97 0.83
CA ASN A 139 4.45 -17.93 1.13
C ASN A 139 3.37 -17.84 0.02
N THR A 140 2.24 -17.21 0.34
CA THR A 140 1.13 -17.03 -0.63
C THR A 140 1.20 -15.69 -1.36
N GLY A 141 2.13 -14.82 -0.98
CA GLY A 141 2.22 -13.46 -1.42
C GLY A 141 2.53 -12.51 -0.28
N HIS A 142 2.14 -11.25 -0.44
CA HIS A 142 2.29 -10.22 0.59
C HIS A 142 1.09 -9.28 0.62
N VAL A 143 0.86 -8.65 1.77
CA VAL A 143 -0.26 -7.73 1.98
C VAL A 143 0.13 -6.70 3.05
N GLY A 144 -0.36 -5.47 2.91
CA GLY A 144 -0.13 -4.40 3.87
C GLY A 144 -0.97 -3.17 3.53
N PHE A 145 -0.60 -2.03 4.09
CA PHE A 145 -1.30 -0.77 3.92
C PHE A 145 -0.42 0.27 3.26
N VAL A 146 -1.04 1.15 2.47
CA VAL A 146 -0.42 2.36 1.96
C VAL A 146 -0.65 3.47 2.98
N ILE A 147 0.40 4.20 3.35
CA ILE A 147 0.34 5.19 4.44
C ILE A 147 0.68 6.62 3.99
N ALA A 148 1.04 6.82 2.72
CA ALA A 148 1.19 8.12 2.08
C ALA A 148 0.75 8.05 0.61
N PRO A 149 0.43 9.17 -0.04
CA PRO A 149 0.13 9.20 -1.46
C PRO A 149 1.26 8.61 -2.30
N PRO A 150 0.95 7.95 -3.42
CA PRO A 150 1.95 7.42 -4.33
C PRO A 150 2.75 8.57 -4.96
N ARG A 151 4.08 8.45 -4.98
CA ARG A 151 4.97 9.39 -5.67
C ARG A 151 5.41 8.80 -7.00
N ARG A 152 4.87 9.32 -8.09
CA ARG A 152 5.36 8.98 -9.44
C ARG A 152 6.77 9.53 -9.63
N LEU A 153 7.66 8.74 -10.22
CA LEU A 153 8.98 9.20 -10.62
C LEU A 153 8.93 9.77 -12.02
N ASP A 154 9.61 10.89 -12.24
CA ASP A 154 9.73 11.49 -13.58
C ASP A 154 10.54 10.59 -14.52
N ARG A 155 11.45 9.78 -13.96
CA ARG A 155 12.18 8.76 -14.72
C ARG A 155 11.24 7.61 -15.07
N GLN A 156 10.86 7.55 -16.34
CA GLN A 156 10.24 6.38 -16.94
C GLN A 156 11.33 5.34 -17.23
N LEU A 157 11.05 4.08 -16.90
CA LEU A 157 11.83 2.96 -17.42
C LEU A 157 11.23 2.54 -18.76
N GLU A 158 12.00 1.89 -19.62
CA GLU A 158 11.47 1.30 -20.87
C GLU A 158 10.22 0.43 -20.63
N ARG A 159 10.15 -0.17 -19.43
CA ARG A 159 9.08 -1.07 -19.01
C ARG A 159 7.84 -0.37 -18.43
N GLY A 160 7.83 0.96 -18.32
CA GLY A 160 6.69 1.74 -17.83
C GLY A 160 7.00 2.72 -16.68
N PRO A 161 5.98 3.47 -16.21
CA PRO A 161 6.11 4.40 -15.09
C PRO A 161 6.42 3.69 -13.77
N VAL A 162 7.19 4.37 -12.91
CA VAL A 162 7.56 3.88 -11.58
C VAL A 162 6.94 4.76 -10.50
N TYR A 163 6.37 4.13 -9.49
CA TYR A 163 5.78 4.79 -8.33
C TYR A 163 6.50 4.34 -7.05
N LEU A 164 6.77 5.28 -6.16
CA LEU A 164 7.23 5.00 -4.80
C LEU A 164 6.05 5.12 -3.85
N LEU A 165 5.81 4.05 -3.11
CA LEU A 165 4.76 4.00 -2.10
C LEU A 165 5.39 3.84 -0.72
N ARG A 166 4.94 4.66 0.22
CA ARG A 166 5.21 4.47 1.64
C ARG A 166 4.15 3.51 2.20
N LEU A 167 4.61 2.44 2.81
CA LEU A 167 3.81 1.30 3.21
C LEU A 167 3.97 1.01 4.71
N ALA A 168 2.93 0.46 5.33
CA ALA A 168 3.00 -0.25 6.60
C ALA A 168 2.72 -1.73 6.36
N ASP A 169 3.62 -2.62 6.78
CA ASP A 169 3.47 -4.06 6.65
C ASP A 169 4.09 -4.80 7.83
N ALA A 170 3.91 -6.13 7.83
CA ALA A 170 4.64 -7.01 8.73
C ALA A 170 5.46 -8.02 7.92
N SER A 171 6.79 -7.91 7.99
CA SER A 171 7.70 -8.79 7.24
C SER A 171 8.99 -9.07 8.02
N ARG A 172 9.66 -10.17 7.65
CA ARG A 172 10.99 -10.52 8.15
C ARG A 172 12.07 -9.56 7.63
N TYR A 173 11.89 -9.02 6.43
CA TYR A 173 12.86 -8.16 5.76
C TYR A 173 12.37 -6.71 5.74
N VAL A 174 13.31 -5.79 5.79
CA VAL A 174 13.07 -4.35 5.70
C VAL A 174 12.94 -3.90 4.24
N HIS A 175 12.23 -2.80 4.03
CA HIS A 175 12.20 -2.07 2.76
C HIS A 175 13.25 -0.95 2.75
N GLN A 176 13.19 -0.06 1.76
CA GLN A 176 13.94 1.20 1.82
C GLN A 176 13.36 2.12 2.91
N ASP A 177 14.21 2.89 3.61
CA ASP A 177 13.81 3.85 4.65
C ASP A 177 12.89 3.24 5.72
N ASP A 178 13.17 1.99 6.10
CA ASP A 178 12.30 1.23 6.98
C ASP A 178 12.47 1.62 8.46
N THR A 179 11.38 1.64 9.23
CA THR A 179 11.45 1.86 10.67
C THR A 179 11.93 0.64 11.45
N ARG A 180 11.94 -0.55 10.83
CA ARG A 180 12.47 -1.76 11.46
C ARG A 180 14.00 -1.76 11.45
N PRO A 181 14.65 -2.21 12.54
CA PRO A 181 16.09 -2.44 12.52
C PRO A 181 16.45 -3.59 11.57
N TRP A 182 17.59 -3.45 10.89
CA TRP A 182 18.20 -4.51 10.10
C TRP A 182 19.71 -4.63 10.40
N PRO A 183 20.20 -5.82 10.78
CA PRO A 183 19.46 -7.07 10.98
C PRO A 183 18.54 -7.01 12.21
N GLY A 184 17.46 -7.81 12.23
CA GLY A 184 16.50 -7.81 13.34
C GLY A 184 15.42 -8.88 13.24
N PRO A 185 14.52 -8.95 14.25
CA PRO A 185 13.44 -9.96 14.31
C PRO A 185 12.31 -9.75 13.27
N GLY A 186 12.36 -8.67 12.49
CA GLY A 186 11.28 -8.24 11.61
C GLY A 186 10.00 -7.89 12.37
N GLY A 187 8.85 -7.99 11.71
CA GLY A 187 7.55 -7.65 12.29
C GLY A 187 6.97 -6.42 11.63
N PHE A 188 6.20 -5.64 12.39
CA PHE A 188 5.64 -4.37 11.97
C PHE A 188 6.72 -3.38 11.57
N GLY A 189 6.57 -2.74 10.42
CA GLY A 189 7.36 -1.58 10.08
C GLY A 189 6.72 -0.75 9.00
N MET A 190 7.29 0.42 8.82
CA MET A 190 6.92 1.32 7.75
C MET A 190 8.12 1.53 6.84
N GLY A 191 7.93 1.29 5.56
CA GLY A 191 8.99 1.22 4.56
C GLY A 191 8.56 1.81 3.22
N THR A 192 9.51 2.02 2.32
CA THR A 192 9.28 2.51 0.96
C THR A 192 9.57 1.38 -0.02
N MET A 193 8.59 1.09 -0.88
CA MET A 193 8.73 0.15 -2.00
C MET A 193 8.52 0.87 -3.33
N ALA A 194 9.14 0.34 -4.38
CA ALA A 194 8.92 0.81 -5.74
C ALA A 194 7.94 -0.13 -6.46
N PHE A 195 7.08 0.43 -7.28
CA PHE A 195 6.09 -0.29 -8.07
C PHE A 195 6.22 0.12 -9.53
N LEU A 196 6.31 -0.88 -10.41
CA LEU A 196 6.24 -0.70 -11.84
C LEU A 196 4.77 -0.76 -12.25
N ALA A 197 4.33 0.18 -13.07
CA ALA A 197 3.03 0.15 -13.69
C ALA A 197 3.12 0.06 -15.23
N ASP A 198 2.06 -0.43 -15.85
CA ASP A 198 1.90 -0.41 -17.31
C ASP A 198 1.53 0.99 -17.83
N GLU A 199 1.32 1.12 -19.14
CA GLU A 199 0.92 2.39 -19.78
C GLU A 199 -0.44 2.92 -19.30
N ALA A 200 -1.29 2.05 -18.73
CA ALA A 200 -2.58 2.42 -18.15
C ALA A 200 -2.52 2.70 -16.63
N ASP A 201 -1.31 2.86 -16.08
CA ASP A 201 -1.03 3.02 -14.64
C ASP A 201 -1.48 1.84 -13.77
N ARG A 202 -1.65 0.64 -14.33
CA ARG A 202 -1.95 -0.56 -13.54
C ARG A 202 -0.66 -1.18 -13.01
N PRO A 203 -0.61 -1.56 -11.72
CA PRO A 203 0.60 -2.12 -11.13
C PRO A 203 0.91 -3.52 -11.67
N VAL A 204 2.13 -3.74 -12.16
CA VAL A 204 2.57 -5.01 -12.79
C VAL A 204 3.80 -5.63 -12.12
N GLY A 205 4.50 -4.87 -11.26
CA GLY A 205 5.62 -5.42 -10.51
C GLY A 205 6.06 -4.53 -9.36
N TYR A 206 6.92 -5.07 -8.50
CA TYR A 206 7.45 -4.36 -7.34
C TYR A 206 8.96 -4.54 -7.18
N ALA A 207 9.59 -3.60 -6.50
CA ALA A 207 10.97 -3.64 -6.04
C ALA A 207 10.96 -3.48 -4.51
N TRP A 208 11.37 -4.54 -3.80
CA TRP A 208 11.21 -4.69 -2.36
C TRP A 208 11.92 -3.60 -1.54
N ALA A 209 13.17 -3.28 -1.89
CA ALA A 209 13.94 -2.24 -1.21
C ALA A 209 13.89 -0.91 -1.99
N GLY A 210 12.73 -0.57 -2.55
CA GLY A 210 12.56 0.67 -3.32
C GLY A 210 13.60 0.82 -4.43
N LEU A 211 14.23 2.00 -4.49
CA LEU A 211 15.27 2.33 -5.45
C LEU A 211 16.61 1.62 -5.21
N HIS A 212 16.80 0.98 -4.04
CA HIS A 212 17.98 0.15 -3.77
C HIS A 212 17.85 -1.26 -4.37
N SER A 213 16.67 -1.63 -4.88
CA SER A 213 16.49 -2.90 -5.57
C SER A 213 17.17 -2.90 -6.94
N ARG A 214 17.81 -4.02 -7.30
CA ARG A 214 18.46 -4.18 -8.62
C ARG A 214 17.47 -4.35 -9.78
N GLY A 215 16.19 -4.55 -9.49
CA GLY A 215 15.16 -4.74 -10.50
C GLY A 215 13.80 -5.05 -9.88
N PHE A 216 12.80 -5.18 -10.75
CA PHE A 216 11.42 -5.47 -10.36
C PHE A 216 11.14 -6.97 -10.40
N ARG A 217 10.19 -7.40 -9.56
CA ARG A 217 9.56 -8.70 -9.61
C ARG A 217 8.16 -8.50 -10.15
N GLU A 218 7.88 -9.10 -11.30
CA GLU A 218 6.55 -9.09 -11.89
C GLU A 218 5.62 -10.02 -11.12
N THR A 219 4.43 -9.51 -10.81
CA THR A 219 3.34 -10.28 -10.22
C THR A 219 2.07 -9.46 -10.26
N GLU A 220 0.94 -10.15 -10.14
CA GLU A 220 -0.36 -9.51 -10.03
C GLU A 220 -0.47 -8.78 -8.68
N ILE A 221 -0.51 -7.45 -8.74
CA ILE A 221 -0.66 -6.55 -7.60
C ILE A 221 -2.03 -5.91 -7.67
N VAL A 222 -2.73 -5.85 -6.54
CA VAL A 222 -4.02 -5.19 -6.44
C VAL A 222 -4.04 -4.22 -5.27
N PHE A 223 -4.78 -3.14 -5.46
CA PHE A 223 -5.07 -2.15 -4.42
C PHE A 223 -6.58 -2.14 -4.12
N GLY A 224 -6.92 -2.12 -2.85
CA GLY A 224 -8.29 -2.13 -2.38
C GLY A 224 -8.52 -1.08 -1.31
N ARG A 225 -9.55 -0.26 -1.49
CA ARG A 225 -10.01 0.67 -0.47
C ARG A 225 -10.96 -0.04 0.49
N PRO A 226 -10.67 -0.06 1.80
CA PRO A 226 -11.61 -0.55 2.80
C PRO A 226 -12.86 0.34 2.85
N GLY A 227 -14.03 -0.28 2.94
CA GLY A 227 -15.32 0.40 3.01
C GLY A 227 -15.64 1.02 4.38
N PRO A 228 -16.64 1.91 4.44
CA PRO A 228 -17.12 2.51 5.69
C PRO A 228 -17.91 1.55 6.59
#